data_AF-A0A354MA90-F1
#
_entry.id   AF-A0A354MA90-F1
#
_cell.length_a   1.000
_cell.length_b   1.000
_cell.length_c   1.000
_cell.angle_alpha   90.00
_cell.angle_beta   90.00
_cell.angle_gamma   90.00
#
_symmetry.space_group_name_H-M   'P 1'
#
loop_
_entity.id
_entity.type
_entity.pdbx_description
1 polymer ?
#
loop_
_entity_poly.entity_id
_entity_poly.type
_entity_poly.pdbx_seq_one_letter_code
_entity_poly.pdbx_strand_id
1 'polypeptide(L)'
;ENRTLITEIPRKEWNWDGVFVTDWWNDSNHIKELKAGHDLKMATGDISGVAKALGDGILTREEVYVCAGRVLKMLLKLETVREFIAEEGA
;
A
#
# COMPACT_ATOMS: atom_id res chain seq x y z
N GLU A 1 2.28 -8.49 8.28
CA GLU A 1 1.02 -9.06 7.70
C GLU A 1 -0.15 -9.28 8.68
N ASN A 2 -0.18 -8.70 9.90
CA ASN A 2 -1.28 -8.92 10.85
C ASN A 2 -2.41 -7.87 10.66
N ARG A 3 -3.60 -8.30 10.23
CA ARG A 3 -4.73 -7.40 9.94
C ARG A 3 -5.24 -6.63 11.16
N THR A 4 -5.19 -7.23 12.35
CA THR A 4 -5.61 -6.55 13.59
C THR A 4 -4.71 -5.36 13.89
N LEU A 5 -3.39 -5.57 13.77
CA LEU A 5 -2.39 -4.54 14.07
C LEU A 5 -2.25 -3.47 13.00
N ILE A 6 -2.63 -3.76 11.75
CA ILE A 6 -2.44 -2.85 10.61
C ILE A 6 -3.73 -2.13 10.22
N THR A 7 -4.87 -2.81 10.31
CA THR A 7 -6.16 -2.26 9.87
C THR A 7 -7.11 -2.03 11.03
N GLU A 8 -7.41 -3.05 11.84
CA GLU A 8 -8.48 -2.93 12.83
C GLU A 8 -8.16 -1.86 13.89
N ILE A 9 -7.02 -1.98 14.57
CA ILE A 9 -6.67 -1.03 15.63
C ILE A 9 -6.34 0.35 15.03
N PRO A 10 -5.32 0.51 14.15
CA PRO A 10 -4.89 1.86 13.80
C PRO A 10 -5.93 2.59 12.98
N ARG A 11 -6.62 1.92 12.05
CA ARG A 11 -7.52 2.61 11.12
C ARG A 11 -8.94 2.72 11.65
N LYS A 12 -9.47 1.71 12.33
CA LYS A 12 -10.86 1.76 12.82
C LYS A 12 -10.99 2.34 14.22
N GLU A 13 -10.02 2.11 15.09
CA GLU A 13 -10.07 2.63 16.47
C GLU A 13 -9.37 3.98 16.57
N TRP A 14 -8.16 4.10 16.01
CA TRP A 14 -7.35 5.33 16.15
C TRP A 14 -7.56 6.34 15.01
N ASN A 15 -8.33 5.99 13.98
CA ASN A 15 -8.57 6.81 12.79
C ASN A 15 -7.28 7.24 12.06
N TRP A 16 -6.27 6.36 12.02
CA TRP A 16 -5.06 6.57 11.25
C TRP A 16 -5.36 6.59 9.74
N ASP A 17 -5.14 7.75 9.11
CA ASP A 17 -5.32 8.03 7.67
C ASP A 17 -3.99 8.16 6.92
N GLY A 18 -2.90 7.61 7.48
CA GLY A 18 -1.59 7.59 6.86
C GLY A 18 -1.29 6.28 6.14
N VAL A 19 0.00 6.12 5.83
CA VAL A 19 0.56 4.98 5.08
C VAL A 19 1.36 4.09 6.03
N PHE A 20 1.15 2.78 5.94
CA PHE A 20 2.00 1.76 6.57
C PHE A 20 3.00 1.21 5.58
N VAL A 21 4.27 1.41 5.89
CA VAL A 21 5.39 0.79 5.16
C VAL A 21 5.91 -0.40 5.96
N THR A 22 6.44 -1.41 5.30
CA THR A 22 7.15 -2.49 6.00
C THR A 22 8.59 -2.08 6.31
N ASP A 23 9.16 -2.65 7.36
CA ASP A 23 10.61 -2.58 7.56
C ASP A 23 11.33 -3.40 6.47
N TRP A 24 12.61 -3.11 6.25
CA TRP A 24 13.44 -3.79 5.26
C TRP A 24 13.75 -5.22 5.67
N TRP A 25 13.76 -6.12 4.68
CA TRP A 25 14.10 -7.54 4.83
C TRP A 25 13.25 -8.30 5.87
N ASN A 26 12.02 -7.85 6.11
CA ASN A 26 11.07 -8.64 6.86
C ASN A 26 10.73 -9.95 6.12
N ASP A 27 10.50 -11.01 6.88
CA ASP A 27 10.15 -12.35 6.35
C ASP A 27 8.64 -12.50 6.09
N SER A 28 7.95 -11.43 5.66
CA SER A 28 6.50 -11.46 5.48
C SER A 28 6.08 -11.48 4.00
N ASN A 29 4.91 -12.05 3.74
CA ASN A 29 4.45 -12.34 2.39
C ASN A 29 3.72 -11.13 1.79
N HIS A 30 4.13 -10.68 0.59
CA HIS A 30 3.60 -9.46 -0.03
C HIS A 30 2.08 -9.49 -0.25
N ILE A 31 1.52 -10.65 -0.61
CA ILE A 31 0.07 -10.80 -0.81
C ILE A 31 -0.66 -10.68 0.52
N LYS A 32 -0.15 -11.31 1.59
CA LYS A 32 -0.75 -11.23 2.93
C LYS A 32 -0.60 -9.83 3.54
N GLU A 33 0.52 -9.15 3.28
CA GLU A 33 0.72 -7.74 3.65
C GLU A 33 -0.37 -6.84 3.07
N LEU A 34 -0.64 -6.95 1.76
CA LEU A 34 -1.69 -6.19 1.08
C LEU A 34 -3.07 -6.49 1.67
N LYS A 35 -3.41 -7.77 1.91
CA LYS A 35 -4.67 -8.16 2.57
C LYS A 35 -4.81 -7.65 3.99
N ALA A 36 -3.69 -7.51 4.71
CA ALA A 36 -3.67 -6.94 6.05
C ALA A 36 -3.81 -5.41 6.06
N GLY A 37 -3.56 -4.75 4.91
CA GLY A 37 -3.63 -3.30 4.74
C GLY A 37 -2.29 -2.57 4.88
N HIS A 38 -1.16 -3.27 4.69
CA HIS A 38 0.13 -2.61 4.44
C HIS A 38 0.11 -1.96 3.06
N ASP A 39 0.55 -0.72 3.00
CA ASP A 39 0.40 0.10 1.81
C ASP A 39 1.64 0.05 0.90
N LEU A 40 2.83 -0.19 1.47
CA LEU A 40 4.08 -0.26 0.72
C LEU A 40 5.06 -1.28 1.33
N LYS A 41 5.45 -2.29 0.55
CA LYS A 41 6.52 -3.21 0.92
C LYS A 41 7.88 -2.61 0.59
N MET A 42 8.80 -2.63 1.55
CA MET A 42 10.16 -2.14 1.41
C MET A 42 11.19 -3.23 1.75
N ALA A 43 12.35 -3.31 1.11
CA ALA A 43 12.75 -2.69 -0.16
C ALA A 43 12.51 -3.62 -1.37
N THR A 44 12.10 -4.87 -1.11
CA THR A 44 12.03 -5.95 -2.11
C THR A 44 10.58 -6.33 -2.40
N GLY A 45 9.86 -5.43 -3.06
CA GLY A 45 8.51 -5.69 -3.55
C GLY A 45 8.49 -6.82 -4.60
N ASP A 46 7.62 -7.82 -4.41
CA ASP A 46 7.38 -8.89 -5.38
C ASP A 46 6.28 -8.49 -6.38
N ILE A 47 6.66 -7.77 -7.45
CA ILE A 47 5.73 -7.25 -8.45
C ILE A 47 5.08 -8.40 -9.25
N SER A 48 5.88 -9.38 -9.68
CA SER A 48 5.39 -10.49 -10.51
C SER A 48 4.45 -11.40 -9.71
N GLY A 49 4.75 -11.68 -8.44
CA GLY A 49 3.88 -12.44 -7.55
C GLY A 49 2.55 -11.74 -7.29
N VAL A 50 2.56 -10.43 -7.06
CA VAL A 50 1.31 -9.65 -6.89
C VAL A 50 0.49 -9.62 -8.18
N ALA A 51 1.12 -9.39 -9.34
CA ALA A 51 0.44 -9.43 -10.63
C ALA A 51 -0.19 -10.80 -10.92
N LYS A 52 0.54 -11.88 -10.61
CA LYS A 52 0.01 -13.25 -10.74
C LYS A 52 -1.15 -13.49 -9.78
N ALA A 53 -1.04 -13.07 -8.52
CA ALA A 53 -2.12 -13.23 -7.53
C ALA A 53 -3.40 -12.48 -7.92
N LEU A 54 -3.27 -11.31 -8.56
CA LEU A 54 -4.39 -10.59 -9.16
C LEU A 54 -5.00 -11.35 -10.34
N GLY A 55 -4.17 -11.88 -11.25
CA GLY A 55 -4.63 -12.67 -12.40
C GLY A 55 -5.33 -13.96 -12.00
N ASP A 56 -4.87 -14.60 -10.93
CA ASP A 56 -5.42 -15.86 -10.40
C ASP A 56 -6.62 -15.63 -9.45
N GLY A 57 -6.99 -14.38 -9.14
CA GLY A 57 -8.08 -14.05 -8.22
C GLY A 57 -7.78 -14.33 -6.73
N ILE A 58 -6.52 -14.60 -6.38
CA ILE A 58 -6.06 -14.73 -4.99
C ILE A 58 -6.13 -13.37 -4.28
N LEU A 59 -5.87 -12.31 -5.02
CA LEU A 59 -5.96 -10.92 -4.59
C LEU A 59 -6.98 -10.19 -5.47
N THR A 60 -7.83 -9.39 -4.87
CA THR A 60 -8.81 -8.57 -5.60
C THR A 60 -8.23 -7.18 -5.89
N ARG A 61 -8.77 -6.49 -6.90
CA ARG A 61 -8.35 -5.11 -7.19
C ARG A 61 -8.71 -4.20 -6.02
N GLU A 62 -9.84 -4.43 -5.36
CA GLU A 62 -10.32 -3.65 -4.22
C GLU A 62 -9.35 -3.73 -3.03
N GLU A 63 -8.81 -4.92 -2.73
CA GLU A 63 -7.79 -5.10 -1.69
C GLU A 63 -6.52 -4.28 -1.99
N VAL A 64 -6.10 -4.21 -3.26
CA VAL A 64 -4.90 -3.46 -3.67
C VAL A 64 -5.16 -1.96 -3.79
N TYR A 65 -6.29 -1.58 -4.38
CA TYR A 65 -6.63 -0.18 -4.68
C TYR A 65 -6.75 0.66 -3.44
N VAL A 66 -7.27 0.08 -2.35
CA VAL A 66 -7.33 0.77 -1.07
C VAL A 66 -5.92 1.10 -0.55
N CYS A 67 -4.95 0.20 -0.74
CA CYS A 67 -3.55 0.41 -0.36
C CYS A 67 -2.88 1.47 -1.27
N ALA A 68 -2.98 1.28 -2.60
CA ALA A 68 -2.43 2.20 -3.60
C ALA A 68 -3.01 3.62 -3.46
N GLY A 69 -4.32 3.72 -3.22
CA GLY A 69 -5.02 4.99 -3.05
C GLY A 69 -4.49 5.81 -1.86
N ARG A 70 -4.09 5.16 -0.77
CA ARG A 70 -3.48 5.86 0.37
C ARG A 70 -2.09 6.37 0.05
N VAL A 71 -1.28 5.58 -0.67
CA VAL A 71 0.04 6.02 -1.16
C VAL A 71 -0.12 7.23 -2.07
N LEU A 72 -1.01 7.17 -3.06
CA LEU A 72 -1.30 8.28 -3.96
C LEU A 72 -1.82 9.52 -3.21
N LYS A 73 -2.76 9.35 -2.26
CA LYS A 73 -3.26 10.44 -1.42
C LYS A 73 -2.15 11.12 -0.60
N MET A 74 -1.18 10.34 -0.13
CA MET A 74 -0.01 10.86 0.58
C MET A 74 0.95 11.59 -0.38
N LEU A 75 1.24 11.03 -1.55
CA LEU A 75 2.06 11.66 -2.58
C LEU A 75 1.49 13.00 -3.04
N LEU A 76 0.18 13.11 -3.26
CA LEU A 76 -0.48 14.36 -3.67
C LEU A 76 -0.38 15.49 -2.63
N LYS A 77 -0.05 15.17 -1.37
CA LYS A 77 0.21 16.17 -0.33
C LYS A 77 1.63 16.74 -0.40
N LEU A 78 2.56 16.07 -1.08
CA LEU A 78 3.95 16.49 -1.20
C LEU A 78 4.10 17.59 -2.24
N GLU A 79 4.83 18.64 -1.90
CA GLU A 79 5.09 19.77 -2.80
C GLU A 79 5.83 19.33 -4.05
N THR A 80 6.88 18.52 -3.90
CA THR A 80 7.66 17.95 -5.01
C THR A 80 6.78 17.21 -6.03
N VAL A 81 5.76 16.48 -5.58
CA VAL A 81 4.85 15.77 -6.48
C VAL A 81 3.93 16.75 -7.21
N ARG A 82 3.48 17.81 -6.53
CA ARG A 82 2.66 18.86 -7.16
C ARG A 82 3.46 19.63 -8.22
N GLU A 83 4.71 19.94 -7.95
CA GLU A 83 5.63 20.58 -8.91
C GLU A 83 5.84 19.67 -10.13
N PHE A 84 6.14 18.39 -9.91
CA PHE A 84 6.29 17.41 -10.99
C PHE A 84 5.06 17.34 -11.91
N ILE A 85 3.85 17.28 -11.34
CA ILE A 85 2.60 17.25 -12.11
C ILE A 85 2.39 18.56 -12.89
N ALA A 86 2.76 19.71 -12.31
CA ALA A 86 2.62 21.01 -12.97
C ALA A 86 3.61 21.20 -14.13
N GLU A 87 4.83 20.64 -14.01
CA GLU A 87 5.87 20.68 -15.04
C GLU A 87 5.56 19.76 -16.23
N GLU A 88 5.02 18.57 -15.99
CA GLU A 88 4.71 17.61 -17.06
C GLU A 88 3.40 17.88 -17.82
N GLY A 89 2.61 18.88 -17.38
CA GLY A 89 1.37 19.27 -18.06
C GLY A 89 0.31 18.18 -18.02
N ALA A 90 -0.33 18.01 -16.86
CA ALA A 90 -1.49 17.12 -16.70
C ALA A 90 -2.74 17.60 -17.47
#